data_AF-A0A947WBP6-F1
#
_entry.id   AF-A0A947WBP6-F1
#
_cell.length_a   1.000
_cell.length_b   1.000
_cell.length_c   1.000
_cell.angle_alpha   90.00
_cell.angle_beta   90.00
_cell.angle_gamma   90.00
#
_symmetry.space_group_name_H-M   'P 1'
#
loop_
_entity.id
_entity.type
_entity.pdbx_description
1 polymer ?
#
loop_
_entity_poly.entity_id
_entity_poly.type
_entity_poly.pdbx_seq_one_letter_code
_entity_poly.pdbx_strand_id
1 'polypeptide(L)'
;MKTTIRYASTCSLIAGVILLVASLSAAIAASTPTANQPDQEVVNLTAFARLYGMIRWFHPSDEAANADWDALALSGVQQMRAARDSTDLADRLEQFFKPIAPTVRVFLTTAPDLIPEELEMPVSDARLGV
;
A
#
# COMPACT_ATOMS: atom_id res chain seq x y z
N MET A 1 -0.30 -53.75 53.00
CA MET A 1 -0.63 -52.31 53.07
C MET A 1 0.47 -51.52 52.32
N LYS A 2 0.43 -51.45 50.98
CA LYS A 2 1.33 -50.65 50.10
C LYS A 2 0.99 -50.88 48.61
N THR A 3 -0.17 -50.41 48.12
CA THR A 3 -0.51 -50.52 46.67
C THR A 3 -1.36 -49.38 46.11
N THR A 4 -1.85 -48.45 46.94
CA THR A 4 -2.78 -47.39 46.50
C THR A 4 -2.12 -46.14 45.89
N ILE A 5 -0.80 -45.97 46.04
CA ILE A 5 -0.12 -44.69 45.69
C ILE A 5 0.29 -44.61 44.20
N ARG A 6 0.38 -45.74 43.48
CA ARG A 6 0.94 -45.75 42.11
C ARG A 6 -0.06 -45.37 41.01
N TYR A 7 -1.38 -45.43 41.26
CA TYR A 7 -2.41 -45.16 40.24
C TYR A 7 -2.72 -43.66 40.06
N ALA A 8 -2.54 -42.85 41.12
CA ALA A 8 -2.79 -41.41 41.04
C ALA A 8 -1.73 -40.68 40.18
N SER A 9 -0.48 -41.14 40.22
CA SER A 9 0.63 -40.54 39.46
C SER A 9 0.55 -40.83 37.96
N THR A 10 0.07 -42.01 37.55
CA THR A 10 -0.09 -42.37 36.13
C THR A 10 -1.25 -41.63 35.46
N CYS A 11 -2.36 -41.41 36.15
CA CYS A 11 -3.46 -40.57 35.64
C CYS A 11 -3.04 -39.10 35.47
N SER A 12 -2.20 -38.58 36.38
CA SER A 12 -1.73 -37.19 36.33
C SER A 12 -0.78 -36.94 35.15
N LEU A 13 0.06 -37.91 34.79
CA LEU A 13 0.95 -37.83 33.63
C LEU A 13 0.19 -37.93 32.31
N ILE A 14 -0.80 -38.82 32.20
CA ILE A 14 -1.61 -38.97 30.98
C ILE A 14 -2.47 -37.72 30.74
N ALA A 15 -3.08 -37.16 31.79
CA ALA A 15 -3.83 -35.90 31.69
C ALA A 15 -2.93 -34.71 31.29
N GLY A 16 -1.70 -34.65 31.84
CA GLY A 16 -0.72 -33.62 31.48
C GLY A 16 -0.24 -33.72 30.03
N VAL A 17 -0.03 -34.93 29.50
CA VAL A 17 0.34 -35.14 28.09
C VAL A 17 -0.82 -34.81 27.15
N ILE A 18 -2.07 -35.16 27.50
CA ILE A 18 -3.25 -34.79 26.71
C ILE A 18 -3.46 -33.26 26.68
N LEU A 19 -3.25 -32.58 27.81
CA LEU A 19 -3.27 -31.11 27.89
C LEU A 19 -2.16 -30.48 27.04
N LEU A 20 -0.94 -31.03 27.08
CA LEU A 20 0.20 -30.54 26.30
C LEU A 20 -0.01 -30.72 24.78
N VAL A 21 -0.60 -31.84 24.35
CA VAL A 21 -0.93 -32.11 22.94
C VAL A 21 -2.09 -31.22 22.46
N ALA A 22 -3.09 -30.96 23.30
CA ALA A 22 -4.19 -30.05 22.97
C ALA A 22 -3.71 -28.59 22.82
N SER A 23 -2.76 -28.14 23.65
CA SER A 23 -2.15 -26.82 23.53
C SER A 23 -1.27 -26.68 22.28
N LEU A 24 -0.63 -27.76 21.81
CA LEU A 24 0.17 -27.75 20.59
C LEU A 24 -0.70 -27.62 19.32
N SER A 25 -1.87 -28.25 19.28
CA SER A 25 -2.81 -28.14 18.14
C SER A 25 -3.43 -26.75 17.97
N ALA A 26 -3.64 -26.01 19.06
CA ALA A 26 -4.15 -24.64 19.00
C ALA A 26 -3.15 -23.64 18.37
N ALA A 27 -1.84 -23.91 18.48
CA ALA A 27 -0.80 -23.05 17.93
C ALA A 27 -0.69 -23.13 16.39
N ILE A 28 -0.98 -24.29 15.80
CA ILE A 28 -0.91 -24.50 14.34
C ILE A 28 -2.12 -23.89 13.61
N ALA A 29 -3.29 -23.83 14.27
CA ALA A 29 -4.50 -23.23 13.72
C ALA A 29 -4.48 -21.69 13.68
N ALA A 30 -3.55 -21.04 14.39
CA ALA A 30 -3.40 -19.59 14.41
C ALA A 30 -2.62 -19.02 13.21
N SER A 31 -1.96 -19.88 12.42
CA SER A 31 -1.31 -19.52 11.17
C SER A 31 -2.22 -19.77 9.97
N THR A 32 -3.44 -19.21 10.00
CA THR A 32 -4.24 -19.03 8.79
C THR A 32 -3.45 -18.09 7.88
N PRO A 33 -3.07 -18.48 6.64
CA PRO A 33 -2.42 -17.54 5.73
C PRO A 33 -3.42 -16.42 5.47
N THR A 34 -3.17 -15.26 6.08
CA THR A 34 -3.84 -14.01 5.68
C THR A 34 -3.59 -13.88 4.19
N ALA A 35 -4.62 -13.60 3.40
CA ALA A 35 -4.48 -13.38 1.96
C ALA A 35 -3.19 -12.58 1.71
N ASN A 36 -2.24 -13.19 0.97
CA ASN A 36 -0.86 -12.73 0.88
C ASN A 36 -0.88 -11.27 0.43
N GLN A 37 -0.68 -10.33 1.36
CA GLN A 37 -0.71 -8.92 0.98
C GLN A 37 0.41 -8.70 -0.02
N PRO A 38 0.15 -8.01 -1.13
CA PRO A 38 1.20 -7.73 -2.10
C PRO A 38 2.34 -7.01 -1.38
N ASP A 39 3.57 -7.40 -1.70
CA ASP A 39 4.77 -6.76 -1.17
C ASP A 39 4.65 -5.23 -1.39
N GLN A 40 4.73 -4.47 -0.29
CA GLN A 40 4.59 -3.00 -0.31
C GLN A 40 5.58 -2.37 -1.30
N GLU A 41 6.79 -2.92 -1.42
CA GLU A 41 7.77 -2.45 -2.40
C GLU A 41 7.26 -2.62 -3.84
N VAL A 42 6.66 -3.77 -4.15
CA VAL A 42 6.08 -4.04 -5.47
C VAL A 42 4.91 -3.09 -5.75
N VAL A 43 4.06 -2.81 -4.75
CA VAL A 43 2.96 -1.85 -4.88
C VAL A 43 3.50 -0.45 -5.18
N ASN A 44 4.49 0.01 -4.41
CA ASN A 44 5.09 1.33 -4.57
C ASN A 44 5.73 1.51 -5.94
N LEU A 45 6.54 0.53 -6.38
CA LEU A 45 7.22 0.58 -7.67
C LEU A 45 6.24 0.45 -8.85
N THR A 46 5.14 -0.29 -8.68
CA THR A 46 4.08 -0.37 -9.69
C THR A 46 3.38 0.98 -9.85
N ALA A 47 3.03 1.65 -8.74
CA ALA A 47 2.43 2.98 -8.78
C ALA A 47 3.35 4.01 -9.44
N PHE A 48 4.64 3.99 -9.07
CA PHE A 48 5.67 4.83 -9.69
C PHE A 48 5.77 4.62 -11.20
N ALA A 49 5.90 3.37 -11.66
CA ALA A 49 6.06 3.06 -13.07
C ALA A 49 4.85 3.52 -13.91
N ARG A 50 3.63 3.38 -13.35
CA ARG A 50 2.40 3.86 -13.99
C ARG A 50 2.39 5.38 -14.15
N LEU A 51 2.66 6.10 -13.06
CA LEU A 51 2.67 7.57 -13.10
C LEU A 51 3.80 8.10 -13.98
N TYR A 52 4.99 7.51 -13.89
CA TYR A 52 6.13 7.82 -14.75
C TYR A 52 5.77 7.75 -16.24
N GLY A 53 5.14 6.63 -16.66
CA GLY A 53 4.72 6.45 -18.04
C GLY A 53 3.65 7.45 -18.47
N MET A 54 2.70 7.76 -17.57
CA MET A 54 1.65 8.74 -17.84
C MET A 54 2.24 10.13 -18.07
N ILE A 55 3.16 10.57 -17.20
CA ILE A 55 3.75 11.89 -17.30
C ILE A 55 4.64 11.99 -18.55
N ARG A 56 5.50 10.99 -18.78
CA ARG A 56 6.44 10.99 -19.92
C ARG A 56 5.77 11.15 -21.28
N TRP A 57 4.58 10.59 -21.43
CA TRP A 57 3.92 10.55 -22.73
C TRP A 57 2.69 11.46 -22.85
N PHE A 58 2.11 11.92 -21.75
CA PHE A 58 0.84 12.67 -21.79
C PHE A 58 0.86 14.01 -21.05
N HIS A 59 1.91 14.36 -20.30
CA HIS A 59 1.97 15.66 -19.64
C HIS A 59 2.46 16.75 -20.61
N PRO A 60 1.70 17.84 -20.83
CA PRO A 60 2.00 18.83 -21.88
C PRO A 60 3.00 19.91 -21.44
N SER A 61 3.71 19.72 -20.33
CA SER A 61 4.61 20.76 -19.79
C SER A 61 5.97 20.78 -20.48
N ASP A 62 6.55 21.98 -20.57
CA ASP A 62 7.90 22.15 -21.10
C ASP A 62 8.94 21.45 -20.23
N GLU A 63 8.74 21.38 -18.91
CA GLU A 63 9.62 20.67 -18.00
C GLU A 63 9.64 19.17 -18.28
N ALA A 64 8.48 18.56 -18.62
CA ALA A 64 8.40 17.16 -19.02
C ALA A 64 9.08 16.92 -20.38
N ALA A 65 8.91 17.83 -21.34
CA ALA A 65 9.56 17.74 -22.64
C ALA A 65 11.09 17.77 -22.56
N ASN A 66 11.64 18.48 -21.57
CA ASN A 66 13.09 18.66 -21.38
C ASN A 66 13.69 17.75 -20.28
N ALA A 67 12.91 16.84 -19.70
CA ALA A 67 13.35 16.02 -18.57
C ALA A 67 14.35 14.93 -18.97
N ASP A 68 15.33 14.67 -18.08
CA ASP A 68 16.15 13.46 -18.13
C ASP A 68 15.38 12.27 -17.56
N TRP A 69 14.69 11.57 -18.45
CA TRP A 69 13.82 10.46 -18.10
C TRP A 69 14.55 9.24 -17.53
N ASP A 70 15.82 9.04 -17.87
CA ASP A 70 16.61 7.91 -17.37
C ASP A 70 17.10 8.19 -15.94
N ALA A 71 17.57 9.41 -15.68
CA ALA A 71 17.91 9.86 -14.33
C ALA A 71 16.69 9.85 -13.38
N LEU A 72 15.52 10.25 -13.88
CA LEU A 72 14.27 10.20 -13.12
C LEU A 72 13.87 8.75 -12.78
N ALA A 73 14.04 7.80 -13.70
CA ALA A 73 13.73 6.40 -13.42
C ALA A 73 14.60 5.83 -12.28
N LEU A 74 15.91 6.09 -12.32
CA LEU A 74 16.85 5.60 -11.31
C LEU A 74 16.59 6.21 -9.93
N SER A 75 16.43 7.53 -9.87
CA SER A 75 16.18 8.24 -8.60
C SER A 75 14.80 7.92 -8.02
N GLY A 76 13.78 7.80 -8.87
CA GLY A 76 12.42 7.48 -8.45
C GLY A 76 12.29 6.09 -7.84
N VAL A 77 12.94 5.06 -8.41
CA VAL A 77 12.96 3.71 -7.83
C VAL A 77 13.50 3.72 -6.39
N GLN A 78 14.60 4.44 -6.16
CA GLN A 78 15.20 4.53 -4.81
C GLN A 78 14.27 5.25 -3.82
N GLN A 79 13.56 6.29 -4.24
CA GLN A 79 12.70 7.06 -3.35
C GLN A 79 11.36 6.35 -3.06
N MET A 80 10.76 5.70 -4.05
CA MET A 80 9.43 5.09 -3.91
C MET A 80 9.49 3.75 -3.18
N ARG A 81 10.56 2.96 -3.35
CA ARG A 81 10.72 1.72 -2.58
C ARG A 81 10.77 1.95 -1.07
N ALA A 82 11.21 3.13 -0.64
CA ALA A 82 11.32 3.50 0.77
C ALA A 82 10.02 4.08 1.37
N ALA A 83 8.94 4.20 0.58
CA ALA A 83 7.65 4.68 1.07
C ALA A 83 7.02 3.66 2.03
N ARG A 84 6.57 4.14 3.18
CA ARG A 84 6.17 3.30 4.32
C ARG A 84 4.74 2.76 4.20
N ASP A 85 3.87 3.55 3.58
CA ASP A 85 2.45 3.29 3.42
C ASP A 85 1.91 4.09 2.22
N SER A 86 0.62 3.92 1.91
CA SER A 86 -0.03 4.58 0.77
C SER A 86 -0.03 6.11 0.86
N THR A 87 -0.14 6.67 2.08
CA THR A 87 -0.14 8.13 2.30
C THR A 87 1.23 8.70 2.01
N ASP A 88 2.28 8.10 2.58
CA ASP A 88 3.67 8.46 2.32
C ASP A 88 4.02 8.27 0.83
N LEU A 89 3.51 7.23 0.18
CA LEU A 89 3.69 7.02 -1.26
C LEU A 89 3.05 8.14 -2.10
N ALA A 90 1.80 8.51 -1.81
CA ALA A 90 1.10 9.56 -2.54
C ALA A 90 1.84 10.90 -2.44
N ASP A 91 2.24 11.29 -1.23
CA ASP A 91 2.99 12.52 -0.97
C ASP A 91 4.34 12.51 -1.72
N ARG A 92 5.07 11.39 -1.68
CA ARG A 92 6.35 11.24 -2.38
C ARG A 92 6.18 11.32 -3.88
N LEU A 93 5.18 10.66 -4.46
CA LEU A 93 4.93 10.69 -5.90
C LEU A 93 4.62 12.13 -6.37
N GLU A 94 3.73 12.84 -5.66
CA GLU A 94 3.39 14.22 -6.00
C GLU A 94 4.62 15.13 -5.88
N GLN A 95 5.36 15.07 -4.77
CA GLN A 95 6.56 15.89 -4.56
C GLN A 95 7.66 15.60 -5.57
N PHE A 96 7.89 14.32 -5.89
CA PHE A 96 8.92 13.89 -6.83
C PHE A 96 8.66 14.43 -8.23
N PHE A 97 7.42 14.41 -8.69
CA PHE A 97 7.05 14.85 -10.03
C PHE A 97 6.72 16.33 -10.13
N LYS A 98 6.46 17.04 -9.03
CA LYS A 98 6.12 18.48 -9.03
C LYS A 98 7.04 19.38 -9.88
N PRO A 99 8.37 19.19 -9.92
CA PRO A 99 9.24 20.00 -10.78
C PRO A 99 9.10 19.74 -12.28
N ILE A 100 8.53 18.59 -12.67
CA ILE A 100 8.44 18.12 -14.06
C ILE A 100 6.99 18.19 -14.58
N ALA A 101 6.03 17.98 -13.68
CA ALA A 101 4.62 17.87 -13.96
C ALA A 101 3.82 18.68 -12.92
N PRO A 102 3.92 20.03 -12.95
CA PRO A 102 3.47 20.89 -11.87
C PRO A 102 1.96 20.83 -11.60
N THR A 103 1.17 20.38 -12.58
CA THR A 103 -0.28 20.25 -12.48
C THR A 103 -0.73 18.84 -12.07
N VAL A 104 0.18 17.87 -11.95
CA VAL A 104 -0.15 16.53 -11.46
C VAL A 104 -0.49 16.58 -9.98
N ARG A 105 -1.53 15.83 -9.62
CA ARG A 105 -2.01 15.66 -8.25
C ARG A 105 -2.18 14.16 -7.99
N VAL A 106 -1.82 13.70 -6.79
CA VAL A 106 -1.94 12.29 -6.41
C VAL A 106 -2.89 12.17 -5.22
N PHE A 107 -3.91 11.31 -5.36
CA PHE A 107 -4.93 11.09 -4.34
C PHE A 107 -4.95 9.63 -3.89
N LEU A 108 -5.31 9.37 -2.63
CA LEU A 108 -5.41 8.02 -2.06
C LEU A 108 -6.64 7.23 -2.52
N THR A 109 -7.63 7.94 -3.04
CA THR A 109 -8.89 7.36 -3.52
C THR A 109 -9.17 7.83 -4.92
N THR A 110 -9.80 6.97 -5.72
CA THR A 110 -10.36 7.31 -7.03
C THR A 110 -11.73 8.00 -6.90
N ALA A 111 -12.06 8.57 -5.74
CA ALA A 111 -13.37 9.19 -5.51
C ALA A 111 -13.59 10.32 -6.54
N PRO A 112 -14.60 10.21 -7.43
CA PRO A 112 -14.82 11.14 -8.53
C PRO A 112 -15.24 12.54 -8.06
N ASP A 113 -15.64 12.69 -6.79
CA ASP A 113 -16.13 13.95 -6.21
C ASP A 113 -14.99 14.92 -5.84
N LEU A 114 -13.73 14.52 -6.02
CA LEU A 114 -12.56 15.37 -5.81
C LEU A 114 -12.07 15.99 -7.14
N ILE A 115 -12.98 16.60 -7.90
CA ILE A 115 -12.53 17.59 -8.88
C ILE A 115 -12.18 18.84 -8.04
N PRO A 116 -10.90 19.30 -8.01
CA PRO A 116 -10.58 20.57 -7.37
C PRO A 116 -11.50 21.65 -7.93
N GLU A 117 -12.03 22.54 -7.10
CA GLU A 117 -12.98 23.58 -7.54
C GLU A 117 -12.47 24.41 -8.74
N GLU A 118 -11.15 24.57 -8.85
CA GLU A 118 -10.46 25.16 -10.00
C GLU A 118 -10.74 24.46 -11.35
N LEU A 119 -11.00 23.14 -11.33
CA LEU A 119 -11.28 22.32 -12.50
C LEU A 119 -12.79 22.10 -12.70
N GLU A 120 -13.64 22.67 -11.85
CA GLU A 120 -15.08 22.68 -12.11
C GLU A 120 -15.37 23.60 -13.30
N MET A 121 -16.29 23.16 -14.16
CA MET A 121 -16.72 24.02 -15.27
C MET A 121 -17.36 25.27 -14.67
N PRO A 122 -17.01 26.48 -15.15
CA PRO A 122 -17.65 27.69 -14.68
C PRO A 122 -19.16 27.56 -14.89
N VAL A 123 -19.94 27.82 -13.84
CA VAL A 123 -21.40 27.83 -13.92
C VAL A 123 -21.77 28.92 -14.92
N SER A 124 -22.22 28.54 -16.12
CA SER A 124 -22.68 29.49 -17.12
C SER A 124 -23.99 30.12 -16.67
N ASP A 125 -23.90 31.26 -15.99
CA ASP A 125 -25.00 32.21 -15.77
C ASP A 125 -25.24 33.13 -16.98
N ALA A 126 -24.61 32.82 -18.12
CA ALA A 126 -24.85 33.47 -19.40
C ALA A 126 -26.28 33.21 -19.93
N ARG A 127 -27.25 33.97 -19.39
CA ARG A 127 -28.22 34.63 -20.26
C ARG A 127 -27.39 35.54 -21.17
N LEU A 128 -26.99 35.01 -22.32
CA LEU A 128 -26.47 35.82 -23.41
C LEU A 128 -27.55 36.87 -23.71
N GLY A 129 -27.35 38.08 -23.21
CA GLY A 129 -28.13 39.25 -23.57
C GLY A 129 -27.80 39.59 -25.01
N VAL A 130 -28.50 38.92 -25.93
CA VAL A 130 -28.63 39.31 -27.33
C VAL A 130 -30.09 39.64 -27.57
#